data_AF-A0A5P2D7Z2-F1
#
_entry.id   AF-A0A5P2D7Z2-F1
#
_cell.length_a   1.000
_cell.length_b   1.000
_cell.length_c   1.000
_cell.angle_alpha   90.00
_cell.angle_beta   90.00
_cell.angle_gamma   90.00
#
_symmetry.space_group_name_H-M   'P 1'
#
loop_
_entity.id
_entity.type
_entity.pdbx_description
1 polymer ?
#
loop_
_entity_poly.entity_id
_entity_poly.type
_entity_poly.pdbx_seq_one_letter_code
_entity_poly.pdbx_strand_id
1 'polypeptide(L)'
;MAAKRPKVPSELRRRVLIEAGHRCAIPTCKATPVEIAHIVPWSKVRKHEFKNLIALCPTCHTRFDDPHGPIGLKAMRQYKANLNPLLSGNLSNREGQADRLATYQELRACFAEWIPAEAKHAAAKSRRASQPDTVEDLRTQAVTKFASVVGAVADFQSVWKESEARDLAGAIFYHAADWIDEVNESRFPIPKQLARRDIAEEISDASAQLHLIVCEELSM
;
A
#
# COMPACT_ATOMS: atom_id res chain seq x y z
N MET A 1 35.12 2.33 -9.64
CA MET A 1 34.51 3.33 -10.55
C MET A 1 33.00 3.13 -10.54
N ALA A 2 32.23 4.12 -10.08
CA ALA A 2 30.77 4.02 -10.11
C ALA A 2 30.33 3.94 -11.58
N ALA A 3 29.72 2.83 -11.99
CA ALA A 3 29.14 2.69 -13.32
C ALA A 3 28.29 3.92 -13.63
N LYS A 4 28.54 4.57 -14.78
CA LYS A 4 27.95 5.85 -15.17
C LYS A 4 26.42 5.71 -15.21
N ARG A 5 25.73 6.13 -14.14
CA ARG A 5 24.27 6.10 -14.04
C ARG A 5 23.69 6.98 -15.15
N PRO A 6 22.83 6.45 -16.04
CA PRO A 6 22.16 7.25 -17.04
C PRO A 6 21.26 8.31 -16.38
N LYS A 7 21.02 9.41 -17.09
CA LYS A 7 20.08 10.43 -16.61
C LYS A 7 18.66 9.83 -16.62
N VAL A 8 17.86 10.20 -15.62
CA VAL A 8 16.42 9.89 -15.63
C VAL A 8 15.81 10.52 -16.89
N PRO A 9 15.04 9.78 -17.70
CA PRO A 9 14.36 10.32 -18.87
C PRO A 9 13.54 11.56 -18.53
N SER A 10 13.54 12.57 -19.41
CA SER A 10 12.90 13.87 -19.16
C SER A 10 11.40 13.74 -18.84
N GLU A 11 10.71 12.83 -19.53
CA GLU A 11 9.29 12.62 -19.30
C GLU A 11 9.01 11.94 -17.97
N LEU A 12 9.80 10.93 -17.61
CA LEU A 12 9.71 10.29 -16.30
C LEU A 12 10.01 11.29 -15.17
N ARG A 13 11.01 12.17 -15.37
CA ARG A 13 11.31 13.27 -14.44
C ARG A 13 10.11 14.20 -14.27
N ARG A 14 9.45 14.59 -15.38
CA ARG A 14 8.28 15.46 -15.38
C ARG A 14 7.12 14.83 -14.61
N ARG A 15 6.80 13.55 -14.87
CA ARG A 15 5.75 12.82 -14.16
C ARG A 15 5.95 12.81 -12.65
N VAL A 16 7.17 12.54 -12.18
CA VAL A 16 7.50 12.52 -10.73
C VAL A 16 7.34 13.91 -10.11
N LEU A 17 7.69 14.97 -10.85
CA LEU A 17 7.51 16.34 -10.37
C LEU A 17 6.03 16.75 -10.32
N ILE A 18 5.22 16.37 -11.32
CA ILE A 18 3.77 16.64 -11.34
C ILE A 18 3.08 15.92 -10.18
N GLU A 19 3.38 14.64 -9.97
CA GLU A 19 2.84 13.83 -8.86
C GLU A 19 3.11 14.48 -7.50
N ALA A 20 4.32 15.03 -7.31
CA ALA A 20 4.69 15.72 -6.07
C ALA A 20 4.25 17.20 -6.02
N GLY A 21 3.51 17.69 -7.02
CA GLY A 21 3.10 19.10 -7.11
C GLY A 21 4.29 20.07 -7.15
N HIS A 22 5.42 19.65 -7.75
CA HIS A 22 6.70 20.36 -7.79
C HIS A 22 7.30 20.70 -6.41
N ARG A 23 6.91 19.98 -5.36
CA ARG A 23 7.35 20.19 -3.97
C ARG A 23 7.95 18.90 -3.39
N CYS A 24 8.65 19.04 -2.26
CA CYS A 24 9.15 17.88 -1.52
C CYS A 24 7.99 16.95 -1.14
N ALA A 25 8.11 15.67 -1.46
CA ALA A 25 7.11 14.65 -1.22
C ALA A 25 6.89 14.31 0.27
N ILE A 26 7.79 14.74 1.16
CA ILE A 26 7.57 14.55 2.60
C ILE A 26 6.36 15.40 3.02
N PRO A 27 5.29 14.79 3.60
CA PRO A 27 3.99 15.45 3.79
C PRO A 27 4.03 16.80 4.51
N THR A 28 4.93 16.95 5.48
CA THR A 28 5.07 18.17 6.30
C THR A 28 6.11 19.15 5.76
N CYS A 29 7.02 18.72 4.88
CA CYS A 29 8.11 19.57 4.39
C CYS A 29 7.65 20.47 3.24
N LYS A 30 7.18 19.88 2.14
CA LYS A 30 6.70 20.59 0.93
C LYS A 30 7.65 21.68 0.37
N ALA A 31 8.93 21.67 0.73
CA ALA A 31 9.91 22.67 0.32
C ALA A 31 10.33 22.54 -1.16
N THR A 32 10.92 23.60 -1.68
CA THR A 32 11.55 23.69 -3.01
C THR A 32 12.94 24.33 -2.87
N PRO A 33 13.90 24.10 -3.80
CA PRO A 33 13.83 23.19 -4.95
C PRO A 33 13.87 21.71 -4.56
N VAL A 34 13.57 20.84 -5.51
CA VAL A 34 13.59 19.38 -5.33
C VAL A 34 14.51 18.68 -6.31
N GLU A 35 14.96 17.50 -5.92
CA GLU A 35 15.71 16.53 -6.69
C GLU A 35 14.99 15.18 -6.70
N ILE A 36 15.31 14.33 -7.68
CA ILE A 36 14.69 13.02 -7.81
C ILE A 36 15.57 11.97 -7.14
N ALA A 37 15.05 11.39 -6.07
CA ALA A 37 15.64 10.28 -5.35
C ALA A 37 15.07 8.94 -5.85
N HIS A 38 15.87 7.88 -5.73
CA HIS A 38 15.39 6.51 -5.88
C HIS A 38 15.00 5.96 -4.50
N ILE A 39 13.81 5.37 -4.36
CA ILE A 39 13.35 4.77 -3.10
C ILE A 39 14.19 3.53 -2.79
N VAL A 40 14.31 2.60 -3.73
CA VAL A 40 15.29 1.50 -3.70
C VAL A 40 16.54 1.94 -4.48
N PRO A 41 17.73 1.92 -3.86
CA PRO A 41 18.95 2.48 -4.47
C PRO A 41 19.23 1.96 -5.88
N TRP A 42 19.70 2.86 -6.76
CA TRP A 42 20.11 2.54 -8.13
C TRP A 42 21.08 1.35 -8.20
N SER A 43 21.99 1.23 -7.22
CA SER A 43 22.97 0.14 -7.15
C SER A 43 22.32 -1.25 -7.15
N LYS A 44 21.09 -1.37 -6.62
CA LYS A 44 20.30 -2.60 -6.56
C LYS A 44 19.44 -2.80 -7.79
N VAL A 45 18.68 -1.78 -8.20
CA VAL A 45 17.65 -1.94 -9.25
C VAL A 45 18.18 -1.71 -10.66
N ARG A 46 19.16 -0.82 -10.83
CA ARG A 46 19.72 -0.41 -12.14
C ARG A 46 18.70 -0.03 -13.21
N LYS A 47 17.49 0.37 -12.81
CA LYS A 47 16.38 0.83 -13.66
C LYS A 47 15.73 2.08 -13.10
N HIS A 48 15.16 2.89 -13.99
CA HIS A 48 14.35 4.05 -13.62
C HIS A 48 12.88 3.68 -13.81
N GLU A 49 12.17 3.50 -12.69
CA GLU A 49 10.75 3.16 -12.68
C GLU A 49 9.99 4.23 -11.93
N PHE A 50 8.80 4.56 -12.39
CA PHE A 50 7.99 5.62 -11.77
C PHE A 50 7.67 5.29 -10.31
N LYS A 51 7.35 4.03 -10.02
CA LYS A 51 7.10 3.54 -8.65
C LYS A 51 8.31 3.68 -7.71
N ASN A 52 9.53 3.74 -8.26
CA ASN A 52 10.77 3.78 -7.50
C ASN A 52 11.42 5.17 -7.44
N LEU A 53 10.76 6.21 -7.96
CA LEU A 53 11.29 7.58 -7.99
C LEU A 53 10.41 8.52 -7.17
N ILE A 54 11.00 9.38 -6.35
CA ILE A 54 10.30 10.35 -5.50
C ILE A 54 11.02 11.71 -5.53
N ALA A 55 10.25 12.82 -5.46
CA ALA A 55 10.81 14.17 -5.42
C ALA A 55 11.07 14.61 -3.97
N LEU A 56 12.32 14.93 -3.62
CA LEU A 56 12.71 15.36 -2.27
C LEU A 56 13.49 16.68 -2.35
N CYS A 57 13.36 17.55 -1.35
CA CYS A 57 14.31 18.67 -1.21
C CYS A 57 15.68 18.13 -0.75
N PRO A 58 16.78 18.88 -0.96
CA PRO A 58 18.11 18.41 -0.60
C PRO A 58 18.25 17.96 0.86
N THR A 59 17.62 18.69 1.79
CA THR A 59 17.63 18.34 3.21
C THR A 59 16.95 17.00 3.50
N CYS A 60 15.78 16.75 2.90
CA CYS A 60 15.06 15.49 3.09
C CYS A 60 15.73 14.33 2.37
N HIS A 61 16.36 14.58 1.22
CA HIS A 61 17.13 13.58 0.49
C HIS A 61 18.34 13.12 1.30
N THR A 62 19.13 14.04 1.85
CA THR A 62 20.26 13.69 2.73
C THR A 62 19.82 12.89 3.97
N ARG A 63 18.68 13.27 4.58
CA ARG A 63 18.13 12.53 5.73
C ARG A 63 17.64 11.12 5.40
N PHE A 64 17.30 10.87 4.14
CA PHE A 64 16.91 9.55 3.65
C PHE A 64 18.13 8.70 3.26
N ASP A 65 19.16 9.33 2.69
CA ASP A 65 20.41 8.65 2.34
C ASP A 65 21.24 8.23 3.57
N ASP A 66 21.03 8.87 4.72
CA ASP A 66 21.65 8.52 5.99
C ASP A 66 21.12 7.15 6.51
N PRO A 67 21.97 6.10 6.59
CA PRO A 67 21.57 4.79 7.12
C PRO A 67 21.12 4.81 8.58
N HIS A 68 21.53 5.83 9.35
CA HIS A 68 21.12 6.06 10.73
C HIS A 68 20.01 7.14 10.82
N GLY A 69 19.54 7.61 9.68
CA GLY A 69 18.53 8.65 9.56
C GLY A 69 17.14 8.18 10.00
N PRO A 70 16.24 9.13 10.35
CA PRO A 70 14.90 8.82 10.82
C PRO A 70 13.94 8.42 9.70
N ILE A 71 14.38 8.44 8.44
CA ILE A 71 13.52 8.25 7.27
C ILE A 71 13.91 6.95 6.58
N GLY A 72 13.14 5.89 6.80
CA GLY A 72 13.40 4.58 6.22
C GLY A 72 12.71 4.33 4.87
N LEU A 73 13.05 3.19 4.26
CA LEU A 73 12.44 2.71 3.01
C LEU A 73 10.91 2.58 3.10
N LYS A 74 10.40 2.05 4.23
CA LYS A 74 8.96 1.93 4.52
C LYS A 74 8.26 3.29 4.47
N ALA A 75 8.81 4.29 5.15
CA ALA A 75 8.27 5.65 5.14
C ALA A 75 8.27 6.25 3.73
N MET A 76 9.34 6.06 2.94
CA MET A 76 9.41 6.56 1.57
C MET A 76 8.36 5.94 0.64
N ARG A 77 8.12 4.63 0.75
CA ARG A 77 7.04 3.95 0.01
C ARG A 77 5.68 4.52 0.39
N GLN A 78 5.44 4.72 1.68
CA GLN A 78 4.19 5.32 2.15
C GLN A 78 4.02 6.76 1.67
N TYR A 79 5.07 7.59 1.72
CA TYR A 79 5.01 8.96 1.23
C TYR A 79 4.70 9.01 -0.26
N LYS A 80 5.40 8.20 -1.07
CA LYS A 80 5.13 8.06 -2.50
C LYS A 80 3.67 7.64 -2.74
N ALA A 81 3.16 6.66 -1.99
CA ALA A 81 1.80 6.18 -2.13
C ALA A 81 0.74 7.23 -1.74
N ASN A 82 1.09 8.17 -0.86
CA ASN A 82 0.20 9.27 -0.48
C ASN A 82 0.22 10.43 -1.50
N LEU A 83 1.22 10.51 -2.39
CA LEU A 83 1.24 11.51 -3.46
C LEU A 83 0.25 11.07 -4.53
N ASN A 84 -0.90 11.74 -4.61
CA ASN A 84 -2.01 11.31 -5.44
C ASN A 84 -1.66 11.32 -6.94
N PRO A 85 -1.40 10.17 -7.56
CA PRO A 85 -1.04 10.10 -8.98
C PRO A 85 -2.28 10.01 -9.88
N LEU A 86 -3.45 9.71 -9.30
CA LEU A 86 -4.71 9.47 -10.02
C LEU A 86 -5.48 10.75 -10.35
N LEU A 87 -5.10 11.89 -9.76
CA LEU A 87 -5.70 13.20 -10.08
C LEU A 87 -5.10 13.87 -11.34
N SER A 88 -3.92 13.44 -11.79
CA SER A 88 -3.17 14.15 -12.86
C SER A 88 -3.21 13.48 -14.23
N GLY A 89 -3.77 12.27 -14.34
CA GLY A 89 -3.88 11.54 -15.61
C GLY A 89 -5.21 11.84 -16.30
N ASN A 90 -5.17 12.27 -17.57
CA ASN A 90 -6.32 12.20 -18.45
C ASN A 90 -6.75 10.72 -18.59
N LEU A 91 -7.61 10.24 -17.70
CA LEU A 91 -8.30 8.93 -17.77
C LEU A 91 -9.23 8.84 -18.99
N SER A 92 -9.35 9.92 -19.76
CA SER A 92 -10.36 10.15 -20.78
C SER A 92 -10.11 9.48 -22.13
N ASN A 93 -9.09 8.63 -22.31
CA ASN A 93 -8.79 8.10 -23.65
C ASN A 93 -8.17 6.68 -23.73
N ARG A 94 -8.30 5.83 -22.71
CA ARG A 94 -7.74 4.47 -22.74
C ARG A 94 -8.74 3.41 -22.28
N GLU A 95 -9.13 2.55 -23.21
CA GLU A 95 -10.08 1.45 -23.01
C GLU A 95 -9.64 0.57 -21.82
N GLY A 96 -10.55 0.32 -20.86
CA GLY A 96 -10.30 -0.51 -19.67
C GLY A 96 -9.57 0.14 -18.49
N GLN A 97 -9.03 1.36 -18.61
CA GLN A 97 -8.40 2.04 -17.45
C GLN A 97 -9.41 2.46 -16.38
N ALA A 98 -10.63 2.84 -16.79
CA ALA A 98 -11.71 3.18 -15.87
C ALA A 98 -12.12 1.98 -15.00
N ASP A 99 -12.26 0.79 -15.60
CA ASP A 99 -12.62 -0.44 -14.88
C ASP A 99 -11.50 -0.88 -13.93
N ARG A 100 -10.24 -0.77 -14.38
CA ARG A 100 -9.06 -1.02 -13.52
C ARG A 100 -9.04 -0.09 -12.30
N LEU A 101 -9.32 1.19 -12.50
CA LEU A 101 -9.40 2.15 -11.42
C LEU A 101 -10.58 1.86 -10.49
N ALA A 102 -11.77 1.57 -11.03
CA ALA A 102 -12.97 1.27 -10.26
C ALA A 102 -12.78 0.03 -9.37
N THR A 103 -12.32 -1.08 -9.95
CA THR A 103 -12.04 -2.31 -9.20
C THR A 103 -10.95 -2.11 -8.14
N TYR A 104 -9.94 -1.28 -8.40
CA TYR A 104 -8.94 -0.93 -7.40
C TYR A 104 -9.50 -0.10 -6.24
N GLN A 105 -10.36 0.88 -6.54
CA GLN A 105 -11.01 1.70 -5.52
C GLN A 105 -11.93 0.86 -4.64
N GLU A 106 -12.71 -0.05 -5.25
CA GLU A 106 -13.58 -0.99 -4.54
C GLU A 106 -12.76 -1.90 -3.61
N LEU A 107 -11.70 -2.52 -4.15
CA LEU A 107 -10.78 -3.34 -3.37
C LEU A 107 -10.27 -2.59 -2.13
N ARG A 108 -9.77 -1.36 -2.30
CA ARG A 108 -9.29 -0.55 -1.17
C ARG A 108 -10.38 -0.25 -0.16
N ALA A 109 -11.60 0.05 -0.61
CA ALA A 109 -12.72 0.35 0.28
C ALA A 109 -13.08 -0.87 1.13
N CYS A 110 -13.24 -2.04 0.50
CA CYS A 110 -13.53 -3.28 1.23
C CYS A 110 -12.42 -3.62 2.25
N PHE A 111 -11.14 -3.50 1.88
CA PHE A 111 -10.02 -3.73 2.82
C PHE A 111 -10.02 -2.73 3.99
N ALA A 112 -10.32 -1.46 3.72
CA ALA A 112 -10.38 -0.41 4.75
C ALA A 112 -11.50 -0.64 5.78
N GLU A 113 -12.55 -1.39 5.42
CA GLU A 113 -13.62 -1.76 6.35
C GLU A 113 -13.39 -3.11 7.04
N TRP A 114 -12.88 -4.10 6.30
CA TRP A 114 -12.72 -5.47 6.75
C TRP A 114 -11.59 -5.61 7.77
N ILE A 115 -10.39 -5.11 7.46
CA ILE A 115 -9.21 -5.27 8.32
C ILE A 115 -9.44 -4.69 9.74
N PRO A 116 -9.99 -3.47 9.89
CA PRO A 116 -10.30 -2.94 11.22
C PRO A 116 -11.43 -3.70 11.94
N ALA A 117 -12.38 -4.30 11.21
CA ALA A 117 -13.43 -5.11 11.83
C ALA A 117 -12.85 -6.39 12.44
N GLU A 118 -11.96 -7.06 11.71
CA GLU A 118 -11.27 -8.26 12.19
C GLU A 118 -10.33 -7.95 13.35
N ALA A 119 -9.59 -6.84 13.28
CA ALA A 119 -8.76 -6.38 14.40
C ALA A 119 -9.60 -6.10 15.66
N LYS A 120 -10.80 -5.53 15.53
CA LYS A 120 -11.74 -5.33 16.65
C LYS A 120 -12.25 -6.65 17.22
N HIS A 121 -12.64 -7.58 16.36
CA HIS A 121 -13.06 -8.93 16.76
C HIS A 121 -11.93 -9.66 17.50
N ALA A 122 -10.71 -9.71 16.93
CA ALA A 122 -9.54 -10.32 17.56
C ALA A 122 -9.20 -9.67 18.92
N ALA A 123 -9.28 -8.34 19.02
CA ALA A 123 -9.05 -7.62 20.26
C ALA A 123 -10.09 -7.96 21.34
N ALA A 124 -11.37 -8.10 20.96
CA ALA A 124 -12.42 -8.54 21.87
C ALA A 124 -12.21 -10.00 22.31
N LYS A 125 -11.89 -10.90 21.37
CA LYS A 125 -11.60 -12.32 21.63
C LYS A 125 -10.35 -12.53 22.48
N SER A 126 -9.44 -11.56 22.53
CA SER A 126 -8.23 -11.59 23.37
C SER A 126 -8.48 -11.28 24.85
N ARG A 127 -9.57 -10.57 25.17
CA ARG A 127 -9.84 -10.07 26.52
C ARG A 127 -10.74 -11.05 27.27
N ARG A 128 -10.26 -11.61 28.38
CA ARG A 128 -11.06 -12.49 29.26
C ARG A 128 -12.34 -11.84 29.79
N ALA A 129 -12.35 -10.51 29.91
CA ALA A 129 -13.49 -9.75 30.40
C ALA A 129 -14.56 -9.47 29.33
N SER A 130 -14.31 -9.83 28.06
CA SER A 130 -15.28 -9.64 26.99
C SER A 130 -16.48 -10.56 27.19
N GLN A 131 -17.68 -10.01 26.96
CA GLN A 131 -18.91 -10.80 26.94
C GLN A 131 -18.96 -11.67 25.68
N PRO A 132 -19.35 -12.96 25.78
CA PRO A 132 -19.47 -13.85 24.62
C PRO A 132 -20.33 -13.28 23.50
N ASP A 133 -21.47 -12.68 23.82
CA ASP A 133 -22.39 -12.09 22.84
C ASP A 133 -21.75 -10.94 22.05
N THR A 134 -20.92 -10.12 22.71
CA THR A 134 -20.18 -9.04 22.05
C THR A 134 -19.09 -9.57 21.13
N VAL A 135 -18.41 -10.64 21.52
CA VAL A 135 -17.39 -11.29 20.66
C VAL A 135 -18.06 -11.86 19.41
N GLU A 136 -19.21 -12.50 19.57
CA GLU A 136 -19.97 -13.09 18.47
C GLU A 136 -20.55 -12.03 17.52
N ASP A 137 -21.13 -10.94 18.03
CA ASP A 137 -21.62 -9.82 17.21
C ASP A 137 -20.50 -9.20 16.36
N LEU A 138 -19.33 -8.96 16.98
CA LEU A 138 -18.15 -8.47 16.25
C LEU A 138 -17.67 -9.45 15.18
N ARG A 139 -17.74 -10.76 15.45
CA ARG A 139 -17.43 -11.81 14.47
C ARG A 139 -18.40 -11.77 13.30
N THR A 140 -19.70 -11.67 13.55
CA THR A 140 -20.73 -11.56 12.49
C THR A 140 -20.48 -10.33 11.60
N GLN A 141 -20.21 -9.17 12.21
CA GLN A 141 -19.90 -7.94 11.45
C GLN A 141 -18.64 -8.08 10.59
N ALA A 142 -17.62 -8.77 11.10
CA ALA A 142 -16.38 -9.01 10.36
C ALA A 142 -16.61 -9.98 9.17
N VAL A 143 -17.34 -11.07 9.39
CA VAL A 143 -17.70 -12.05 8.35
C VAL A 143 -18.53 -11.44 7.22
N THR A 144 -19.47 -10.53 7.53
CA THR A 144 -20.22 -9.82 6.48
C THR A 144 -19.30 -9.03 5.57
N LYS A 145 -18.27 -8.38 6.13
CA LYS A 145 -17.28 -7.60 5.35
C LYS A 145 -16.31 -8.50 4.58
N PHE A 146 -16.00 -9.68 5.10
CA PHE A 146 -15.24 -10.69 4.38
C PHE A 146 -15.91 -11.08 3.06
N ALA A 147 -17.24 -11.27 3.05
CA ALA A 147 -17.94 -11.57 1.80
C ALA A 147 -17.76 -10.46 0.74
N SER A 148 -17.82 -9.19 1.14
CA SER A 148 -17.55 -8.05 0.25
C SER A 148 -16.11 -8.05 -0.26
N VAL A 149 -15.13 -8.31 0.61
CA VAL A 149 -13.72 -8.31 0.19
C VAL A 149 -13.41 -9.44 -0.78
N VAL A 150 -14.01 -10.62 -0.62
CA VAL A 150 -13.84 -11.75 -1.55
C VAL A 150 -14.34 -11.38 -2.95
N GLY A 151 -15.50 -10.74 -3.04
CA GLY A 151 -16.02 -10.22 -4.31
C GLY A 151 -15.08 -9.19 -4.94
N ALA A 152 -14.67 -8.18 -4.16
CA ALA A 152 -13.77 -7.13 -4.65
C ALA A 152 -12.40 -7.67 -5.10
N VAL A 153 -11.83 -8.66 -4.39
CA VAL A 153 -10.59 -9.34 -4.80
C VAL A 153 -10.80 -10.08 -6.11
N ALA A 154 -11.89 -10.85 -6.25
CA ALA A 154 -12.18 -11.58 -7.48
C ALA A 154 -12.36 -10.64 -8.68
N ASP A 155 -13.13 -9.56 -8.52
CA ASP A 155 -13.35 -8.54 -9.54
C ASP A 155 -12.03 -7.87 -9.94
N PHE A 156 -11.23 -7.45 -8.96
CA PHE A 156 -9.91 -6.88 -9.19
C PHE A 156 -9.01 -7.84 -9.97
N GLN A 157 -8.88 -9.09 -9.54
CA GLN A 157 -8.04 -10.09 -10.23
C GLN A 157 -8.55 -10.37 -11.65
N SER A 158 -9.86 -10.31 -11.89
CA SER A 158 -10.47 -10.53 -13.21
C SER A 158 -10.15 -9.41 -14.20
N VAL A 159 -10.07 -8.16 -13.74
CA VAL A 159 -9.78 -6.97 -14.55
C VAL A 159 -8.28 -6.73 -14.72
N TRP A 160 -7.48 -7.05 -13.69
CA TRP A 160 -6.03 -6.86 -13.65
C TRP A 160 -5.25 -8.11 -14.11
N LYS A 161 -5.69 -8.76 -15.21
CA LYS A 161 -5.05 -9.99 -15.74
C LYS A 161 -3.57 -9.79 -16.04
N GLU A 162 -2.75 -10.77 -15.67
CA GLU A 162 -1.30 -10.81 -15.95
C GLU A 162 -0.51 -9.58 -15.44
N SER A 163 -0.98 -8.93 -14.36
CA SER A 163 -0.32 -7.80 -13.72
C SER A 163 0.38 -8.17 -12.41
N GLU A 164 1.44 -7.44 -12.06
CA GLU A 164 2.09 -7.56 -10.74
C GLU A 164 1.11 -7.16 -9.62
N ALA A 165 0.18 -6.23 -9.92
CA ALA A 165 -0.83 -5.79 -8.99
C ALA A 165 -1.79 -6.91 -8.56
N ARG A 166 -2.20 -7.77 -9.52
CA ARG A 166 -3.08 -8.93 -9.27
C ARG A 166 -2.47 -9.88 -8.25
N ASP A 167 -1.22 -10.28 -8.46
CA ASP A 167 -0.54 -11.25 -7.61
C ASP A 167 -0.33 -10.70 -6.20
N LEU A 168 0.08 -9.42 -6.10
CA LEU A 168 0.29 -8.78 -4.81
C LEU A 168 -1.02 -8.57 -4.04
N ALA A 169 -2.12 -8.19 -4.71
CA ALA A 169 -3.43 -8.09 -4.09
C ALA A 169 -3.90 -9.44 -3.53
N GLY A 170 -3.69 -10.53 -4.27
CA GLY A 170 -3.95 -11.89 -3.80
C GLY A 170 -3.13 -12.25 -2.57
N ALA A 171 -1.82 -11.98 -2.58
CA ALA A 171 -0.95 -12.26 -1.45
C ALA A 171 -1.36 -11.51 -0.16
N ILE A 172 -1.76 -10.23 -0.28
CA ILE A 172 -2.27 -9.44 0.84
C ILE A 172 -3.56 -10.06 1.38
N PHE A 173 -4.49 -10.44 0.50
CA PHE A 173 -5.76 -11.07 0.89
C PHE A 173 -5.53 -12.37 1.66
N TYR A 174 -4.72 -13.29 1.11
CA TYR A 174 -4.47 -14.58 1.75
C TYR A 174 -3.70 -14.44 3.07
N HIS A 175 -2.73 -13.54 3.16
CA HIS A 175 -2.03 -13.28 4.44
C HIS A 175 -2.99 -12.80 5.54
N ALA A 176 -3.94 -11.92 5.19
CA ALA A 176 -4.96 -11.48 6.12
C ALA A 176 -5.96 -12.61 6.46
N ALA A 177 -6.41 -13.37 5.47
CA ALA A 177 -7.34 -14.49 5.66
C ALA A 177 -6.74 -15.59 6.56
N ASP A 178 -5.49 -15.98 6.35
CA ASP A 178 -4.79 -16.97 7.18
C ASP A 178 -4.74 -16.53 8.65
N TRP A 179 -4.42 -15.26 8.92
CA TRP A 179 -4.44 -14.72 10.28
C TRP A 179 -5.86 -14.72 10.89
N ILE A 180 -6.89 -14.43 10.09
CA ILE A 180 -8.29 -14.45 10.54
C ILE A 180 -8.74 -15.87 10.88
N ASP A 181 -8.34 -16.85 10.08
CA ASP A 181 -8.62 -18.27 10.36
C ASP A 181 -7.92 -18.70 11.66
N GLU A 182 -6.65 -18.35 11.87
CA GLU A 182 -5.96 -18.56 13.15
C GLU A 182 -6.74 -17.93 14.32
N VAL A 183 -7.23 -16.69 14.16
CA VAL A 183 -8.04 -16.00 15.18
C VAL A 183 -9.33 -16.75 15.44
N ASN A 184 -10.05 -17.16 14.40
CA ASN A 184 -11.34 -17.83 14.49
C ASN A 184 -11.24 -19.22 15.14
N GLU A 185 -10.25 -20.02 14.75
CA GLU A 185 -10.04 -21.38 15.26
C GLU A 185 -9.45 -21.40 16.67
N SER A 186 -8.80 -20.31 17.11
CA SER A 186 -8.21 -20.27 18.44
C SER A 186 -9.24 -20.29 19.57
N ARG A 187 -8.85 -20.88 20.70
CA ARG A 187 -9.63 -20.87 21.94
C ARG A 187 -9.90 -19.45 22.45
N PHE A 188 -10.99 -19.26 23.20
CA PHE A 188 -11.23 -18.01 23.93
C PHE A 188 -10.67 -18.09 25.37
N PRO A 189 -9.86 -17.12 25.84
CA PRO A 189 -9.27 -16.02 25.06
C PRO A 189 -8.12 -16.50 24.16
N ILE A 190 -7.86 -15.76 23.08
CA ILE A 190 -6.84 -16.16 22.11
C ILE A 190 -5.42 -16.19 22.71
N PRO A 191 -4.51 -17.05 22.21
CA PRO A 191 -3.13 -17.11 22.67
C PRO A 191 -2.41 -15.75 22.58
N LYS A 192 -1.55 -15.45 23.57
CA LYS A 192 -0.81 -14.17 23.63
C LYS A 192 0.04 -13.88 22.38
N GLN A 193 0.56 -14.92 21.72
CA GLN A 193 1.34 -14.77 20.49
C GLN A 193 0.48 -14.18 19.36
N LEU A 194 -0.72 -14.75 19.18
CA LEU A 194 -1.69 -14.28 18.19
C LEU A 194 -2.27 -12.90 18.54
N ALA A 195 -2.55 -12.65 19.82
CA ALA A 195 -3.05 -11.35 20.31
C ALA A 195 -2.08 -10.18 20.13
N ARG A 196 -0.79 -10.45 19.90
CA ARG A 196 0.25 -9.42 19.69
C ARG A 196 0.43 -9.05 18.22
N ARG A 197 -0.09 -9.86 17.30
CA ARG A 197 -0.02 -9.58 15.86
C ARG A 197 -0.93 -8.41 15.53
N ASP A 198 -0.40 -7.46 14.76
CA ASP A 198 -1.16 -6.35 14.21
C ASP A 198 -1.23 -6.57 12.70
N ILE A 199 -2.32 -7.18 12.23
CA ILE A 199 -2.46 -7.54 10.83
C ILE A 199 -2.42 -6.32 9.91
N ALA A 200 -2.90 -5.15 10.39
CA ALA A 200 -2.89 -3.93 9.61
C ALA A 200 -1.45 -3.44 9.39
N GLU A 201 -0.61 -3.54 10.43
CA GLU A 201 0.81 -3.22 10.33
C GLU A 201 1.57 -4.24 9.46
N GLU A 202 1.26 -5.54 9.58
CA GLU A 202 1.88 -6.62 8.80
C GLU A 202 1.65 -6.43 7.28
N ILE A 203 0.44 -6.04 6.86
CA ILE A 203 0.12 -5.85 5.43
C ILE A 203 0.46 -4.45 4.91
N SER A 204 0.75 -3.48 5.78
CA SER A 204 0.90 -2.05 5.42
C SER A 204 1.89 -1.80 4.27
N ASP A 205 3.07 -2.41 4.33
CA ASP A 205 4.11 -2.26 3.31
C ASP A 205 3.69 -2.82 1.96
N ALA A 206 3.04 -3.99 1.96
CA ALA A 206 2.52 -4.63 0.77
C ALA A 206 1.37 -3.82 0.16
N SER A 207 0.46 -3.29 0.98
CA SER A 207 -0.63 -2.40 0.52
C SER A 207 -0.09 -1.11 -0.10
N ALA A 208 0.94 -0.50 0.48
CA ALA A 208 1.60 0.66 -0.11
C ALA A 208 2.25 0.31 -1.45
N GLN A 209 2.95 -0.83 -1.53
CA GLN A 209 3.55 -1.30 -2.78
C GLN A 209 2.49 -1.59 -3.86
N LEU A 210 1.35 -2.21 -3.51
CA LEU A 210 0.24 -2.44 -4.43
C LEU A 210 -0.27 -1.13 -5.01
N HIS A 211 -0.46 -0.10 -4.18
CA HIS A 211 -0.85 1.23 -4.66
C HIS A 211 0.13 1.77 -5.69
N LEU A 212 1.44 1.68 -5.43
CA LEU A 212 2.45 2.19 -6.34
C LEU A 212 2.46 1.46 -7.69
N ILE A 213 2.28 0.14 -7.69
CA ILE A 213 2.20 -0.67 -8.92
C ILE A 213 0.97 -0.26 -9.74
N VAL A 214 -0.20 -0.19 -9.09
CA VAL A 214 -1.46 0.23 -9.72
C VAL A 214 -1.31 1.61 -10.37
N CYS A 215 -0.70 2.55 -9.65
CA CYS A 215 -0.49 3.90 -10.17
C CYS A 215 0.48 3.95 -11.36
N GLU A 216 1.53 3.13 -11.34
CA GLU A 216 2.46 2.99 -12.46
C GLU A 216 1.75 2.41 -13.70
N GLU A 217 1.00 1.31 -13.53
CA GLU A 217 0.28 0.64 -14.61
C GLU A 217 -0.88 1.45 -15.20
N LEU A 218 -1.60 2.23 -14.38
CA LEU A 218 -2.64 3.16 -14.87
C LEU A 218 -2.04 4.36 -15.60
N SER A 219 -0.82 4.75 -15.26
CA SER A 219 -0.12 5.88 -15.87
C SER A 219 0.70 5.50 -17.11
N MET A 220 0.83 4.21 -17.44
CA MET A 220 1.42 3.71 -18.68
C MET A 220 0.36 3.60 -19.76
#